data_AF-A0A538B0D7-F1
#
_entry.id   AF-A0A538B0D7-F1
#
_cell.length_a   1.000
_cell.length_b   1.000
_cell.length_c   1.000
_cell.angle_alpha   90.00
_cell.angle_beta   90.00
_cell.angle_gamma   90.00
#
_symmetry.space_group_name_H-M   'P 1'
#
loop_
_entity.id
_entity.type
_entity.pdbx_description
1 polymer ?
#
loop_
_entity_poly.entity_id
_entity_poly.type
_entity_poly.pdbx_seq_one_letter_code
_entity_poly.pdbx_strand_id
1 'polypeptide(L)'
;MKKVLLLGVSLALLSAVGVGVAVAKSAGSGPPTVRTLGSESFQKNVLIQATLRFSPDVIQVPSGGTIRFVKSDDAPDEPHTLSIVNAWPKTVEKVFSCPVCRHILESHFANGQLHLRVDADNDGGLDTTGDSMAVVPGVDQSISWKVTAPPGTILKFLCAIHPWMQAEIKVTS
;
A
#
# COMPACT_ATOMS: atom_id res chain seq x y z
N MET A 1 52.58 51.25 -24.60
CA MET A 1 51.68 52.01 -25.50
C MET A 1 50.35 52.23 -24.78
N LYS A 2 49.87 53.49 -24.74
CA LYS A 2 48.47 54.01 -24.59
C LYS A 2 47.43 53.11 -23.87
N LYS A 3 46.49 53.56 -23.01
CA LYS A 3 46.03 54.84 -22.46
C LYS A 3 44.81 54.47 -21.56
N VAL A 4 44.70 55.11 -20.39
CA VAL A 4 43.48 55.74 -19.83
C VAL A 4 42.38 54.90 -19.15
N LEU A 5 42.06 55.39 -17.94
CA LEU A 5 40.88 55.28 -17.06
C LEU A 5 39.50 55.07 -17.74
N LEU A 6 38.54 54.50 -17.00
CA LEU A 6 37.30 55.21 -16.60
C LEU A 6 36.49 54.44 -15.54
N LEU A 7 36.04 55.20 -14.54
CA LEU A 7 35.05 54.85 -13.51
C LEU A 7 33.71 54.42 -14.12
N GLY A 8 33.02 53.48 -13.47
CA GLY A 8 31.64 53.08 -13.78
C GLY A 8 30.82 52.83 -12.51
N VAL A 9 30.14 53.90 -12.07
CA VAL A 9 28.93 54.02 -11.23
C VAL A 9 28.30 52.74 -10.65
N SER A 10 28.18 52.72 -9.32
CA SER A 10 27.29 51.86 -8.55
C SER A 10 25.81 52.21 -8.79
N LEU A 11 24.96 51.23 -9.09
CA LEU A 11 23.51 51.37 -8.96
C LEU A 11 22.96 50.17 -8.17
N ALA A 12 22.59 50.44 -6.92
CA ALA A 12 21.92 49.51 -6.04
C ALA A 12 20.48 49.27 -6.53
N LEU A 13 20.14 48.01 -6.84
CA LEU A 13 18.76 47.58 -7.06
C LEU A 13 18.28 46.82 -5.82
N LEU A 14 17.35 47.45 -5.09
CA LEU A 14 16.52 46.81 -4.08
C LEU A 14 15.74 45.67 -4.74
N SER A 15 16.08 44.42 -4.42
CA SER A 15 15.24 43.26 -4.71
C SER A 15 14.27 43.07 -3.53
N ALA A 16 13.01 43.41 -3.76
CA ALA A 16 11.92 43.08 -2.84
C ALA A 16 11.78 41.56 -2.76
N VAL A 17 12.15 40.98 -1.61
CA VAL A 17 11.92 39.57 -1.31
C VAL A 17 10.42 39.39 -1.06
N GLY A 18 9.68 39.10 -2.12
CA GLY A 18 8.35 38.52 -2.02
C GLY A 18 8.48 37.09 -1.53
N VAL A 19 8.23 36.85 -0.24
CA VAL A 19 8.08 35.50 0.32
C VAL A 19 6.77 34.92 -0.20
N GLY A 20 6.80 34.41 -1.42
CA GLY A 20 5.74 33.56 -1.95
C GLY A 20 5.82 32.22 -1.21
N VAL A 21 4.93 32.00 -0.25
CA VAL A 21 4.71 30.67 0.31
C VAL A 21 4.16 29.81 -0.83
N ALA A 22 5.04 29.01 -1.43
CA ALA A 22 4.64 28.00 -2.40
C ALA A 22 3.83 26.94 -1.64
N VAL A 23 2.50 27.06 -1.64
CA VAL A 23 1.62 25.98 -1.26
C VAL A 23 1.79 24.90 -2.33
N ALA A 24 2.52 23.84 -1.98
CA ALA A 24 2.65 22.67 -2.84
C ALA A 24 1.25 22.13 -3.17
N LYS A 25 0.90 22.12 -4.45
CA LYS A 25 -0.32 21.49 -4.95
C LYS A 25 -0.31 20.00 -4.57
N SER A 26 -1.45 19.56 -4.05
CA SER A 26 -1.83 18.20 -3.71
C SER A 26 -1.14 17.12 -4.53
N ALA A 27 -0.51 16.15 -3.85
CA ALA A 27 -0.26 14.83 -4.42
C ALA A 27 -1.57 14.26 -5.00
N GLY A 28 -1.45 13.48 -6.08
CA GLY A 28 -2.50 13.17 -7.06
C GLY A 28 -3.92 12.90 -6.53
N SER A 29 -4.91 13.35 -7.30
CA SER A 29 -6.36 13.33 -6.99
C SER A 29 -7.02 11.94 -6.99
N GLY A 30 -6.25 10.88 -6.76
CA GLY A 30 -6.75 9.49 -6.73
C GLY A 30 -6.75 8.91 -5.32
N PRO A 31 -7.48 7.82 -5.08
CA PRO A 31 -7.42 7.10 -3.81
C PRO A 31 -5.98 6.66 -3.52
N PRO A 32 -5.52 6.73 -2.26
CA PRO A 32 -4.27 6.13 -1.84
C PRO A 32 -4.18 4.68 -2.35
N THR A 33 -3.07 4.34 -2.99
CA THR A 33 -2.91 3.05 -3.68
C THR A 33 -1.85 2.18 -3.01
N VAL A 34 -2.22 0.95 -2.67
CA VAL A 34 -1.29 -0.13 -2.29
C VAL A 34 -1.07 -1.03 -3.50
N ARG A 35 0.20 -1.29 -3.82
CA ARG A 35 0.62 -2.17 -4.90
C ARG A 35 1.29 -3.42 -4.34
N THR A 36 1.05 -4.56 -4.98
CA THR A 36 1.91 -5.73 -4.82
C THR A 36 3.11 -5.55 -5.74
N LEU A 37 4.33 -5.77 -5.26
CA LEU A 37 5.56 -5.67 -6.03
C LEU A 37 6.46 -6.86 -5.71
N GLY A 38 7.47 -7.08 -6.54
CA GLY A 38 8.52 -8.08 -6.32
C GLY A 38 8.38 -9.28 -7.24
N SER A 39 9.16 -10.30 -6.91
CA SER A 39 9.23 -11.56 -7.66
C SER A 39 9.62 -12.72 -6.76
N GLU A 40 9.60 -13.92 -7.33
CA GLU A 40 10.14 -15.13 -6.71
C GLU A 40 11.29 -15.73 -7.51
N SER A 41 12.14 -16.49 -6.82
CA SER A 41 13.21 -17.27 -7.43
C SER A 41 13.42 -18.58 -6.70
N PHE A 42 13.79 -19.61 -7.46
CA PHE A 42 14.01 -20.96 -6.95
C PHE A 42 15.35 -21.50 -7.43
N GLN A 43 16.14 -22.00 -6.49
CA GLN A 43 17.33 -22.80 -6.73
C GLN A 43 17.13 -24.17 -6.11
N LYS A 44 17.10 -25.20 -6.97
CA LYS A 44 16.83 -26.57 -6.58
C LYS A 44 17.75 -27.01 -5.43
N ASN A 45 17.14 -27.54 -4.36
CA ASN A 45 17.82 -28.04 -3.15
C ASN A 45 18.65 -26.98 -2.39
N VAL A 46 18.47 -25.69 -2.67
CA VAL A 46 19.29 -24.62 -2.08
C VAL A 46 18.40 -23.52 -1.50
N LEU A 47 17.51 -22.94 -2.31
CA LEU A 47 16.83 -21.70 -1.95
C LEU A 47 15.46 -21.58 -2.61
N ILE A 48 14.48 -21.14 -1.82
CA ILE A 48 13.27 -20.47 -2.30
C ILE A 48 13.35 -19.05 -1.74
N GLN A 49 13.26 -18.05 -2.61
CA GLN A 49 13.30 -16.65 -2.20
C GLN A 49 12.14 -15.89 -2.85
N ALA A 50 11.31 -15.28 -2.00
CA ALA A 50 10.26 -14.36 -2.41
C ALA A 50 10.61 -12.93 -1.96
N THR A 51 10.50 -11.98 -2.87
CA THR A 51 10.64 -10.53 -2.61
C THR A 51 9.31 -9.79 -2.70
N LEU A 52 8.23 -10.56 -2.81
CA LEU A 52 6.86 -10.09 -2.83
C LEU A 52 6.58 -9.23 -1.59
N ARG A 53 6.06 -8.03 -1.81
CA ARG A 53 5.80 -7.03 -0.77
C ARG A 53 4.71 -6.04 -1.18
N PHE A 54 4.15 -5.37 -0.18
CA PHE A 54 3.31 -4.20 -0.42
C PHE A 54 4.17 -2.95 -0.62
N SER A 55 3.66 -2.02 -1.41
CA SER A 55 4.21 -0.67 -1.56
C SER A 55 3.08 0.36 -1.70
N PRO A 56 3.00 1.36 -0.81
CA PRO A 56 3.83 1.51 0.39
C PRO A 56 3.52 0.43 1.46
N ASP A 57 4.41 0.30 2.45
CA ASP A 57 4.23 -0.54 3.64
C ASP A 57 3.44 0.15 4.76
N VAL A 58 3.32 1.48 4.71
CA VAL A 58 2.42 2.28 5.54
C VAL A 58 1.64 3.22 4.63
N ILE A 59 0.32 3.17 4.72
CA ILE A 59 -0.57 4.07 3.98
C ILE A 59 -1.44 4.88 4.94
N GLN A 60 -1.69 6.14 4.60
CA GLN A 60 -2.59 7.00 5.35
C GLN A 60 -3.87 7.18 4.56
N VAL A 61 -5.01 6.94 5.20
CA VAL A 61 -6.34 7.06 4.59
C VAL A 61 -7.27 7.67 5.64
N PRO A 62 -8.02 8.75 5.33
CA PRO A 62 -9.02 9.24 6.26
C PRO A 62 -10.13 8.21 6.48
N SER A 63 -10.73 8.18 7.66
CA SER A 63 -11.93 7.37 7.89
C SER A 63 -13.02 7.77 6.89
N GLY A 64 -13.64 6.77 6.30
CA GLY A 64 -14.57 6.92 5.19
C GLY A 64 -13.93 7.11 3.81
N GLY A 65 -12.61 7.24 3.74
CA GLY A 65 -11.83 7.28 2.51
C GLY A 65 -11.75 5.92 1.82
N THR A 66 -11.32 5.93 0.56
CA THR A 66 -11.17 4.72 -0.26
C THR A 66 -9.70 4.43 -0.49
N ILE A 67 -9.29 3.19 -0.26
CA ILE A 67 -8.00 2.65 -0.68
C ILE A 67 -8.17 1.92 -2.01
N ARG A 68 -7.16 1.98 -2.88
CA ARG A 68 -7.06 1.15 -4.08
C ARG A 68 -5.95 0.11 -3.89
N PHE A 69 -6.26 -1.15 -4.15
CA PHE A 69 -5.32 -2.26 -4.13
C PHE A 69 -5.07 -2.74 -5.55
N VAL A 70 -3.80 -2.90 -5.93
CA VAL A 70 -3.40 -3.15 -7.31
C VAL A 70 -2.34 -4.24 -7.33
N LYS A 71 -2.55 -5.22 -8.20
CA LYS A 71 -1.52 -6.19 -8.52
C LYS A 71 -0.47 -5.56 -9.44
N SER A 72 0.82 -5.59 -9.07
CA SER A 72 1.90 -4.97 -9.86
C SER A 72 3.25 -5.70 -9.71
N ASP A 73 3.25 -6.94 -9.24
CA ASP A 73 4.41 -7.82 -9.16
C ASP A 73 4.80 -8.35 -10.55
N ASP A 74 6.09 -8.62 -10.73
CA ASP A 74 6.68 -8.85 -12.05
C ASP A 74 6.41 -10.29 -12.55
N ALA A 75 6.80 -11.29 -11.73
CA ALA A 75 6.60 -12.72 -11.97
C ALA A 75 6.99 -13.53 -10.71
N PRO A 76 6.35 -14.68 -10.43
CA PRO A 76 5.21 -15.26 -11.16
C PRO A 76 3.92 -14.43 -11.03
N ASP A 77 2.97 -14.69 -11.91
CA ASP A 77 1.68 -13.99 -11.92
C ASP A 77 0.77 -14.56 -10.81
N GLU A 78 0.92 -14.05 -9.59
CA GLU A 78 0.24 -14.61 -8.41
C GLU A 78 -0.95 -13.78 -7.90
N PRO A 79 -1.98 -14.42 -7.33
CA PRO A 79 -3.04 -13.74 -6.60
C PRO A 79 -2.51 -13.16 -5.29
N HIS A 80 -3.11 -12.05 -4.87
CA HIS A 80 -2.78 -11.39 -3.61
C HIS A 80 -4.03 -10.92 -2.90
N THR A 81 -3.92 -10.81 -1.58
CA THR A 81 -4.95 -10.24 -0.72
C THR A 81 -4.38 -9.08 0.07
N LEU A 82 -5.25 -8.14 0.42
CA LEU A 82 -5.05 -7.21 1.53
C LEU A 82 -6.05 -7.62 2.60
N SER A 83 -5.55 -8.23 3.67
CA SER A 83 -6.37 -8.88 4.70
C SER A 83 -6.06 -8.30 6.09
N ILE A 84 -7.06 -7.72 6.74
CA ILE A 84 -6.91 -7.12 8.07
C ILE A 84 -6.73 -8.23 9.11
N VAL A 85 -5.73 -8.07 9.98
CA VAL A 85 -5.38 -9.02 11.04
C VAL A 85 -5.03 -8.31 12.34
N ASN A 86 -5.26 -8.96 13.47
CA ASN A 86 -4.87 -8.42 14.79
C ASN A 86 -3.35 -8.39 15.01
N ALA A 87 -2.62 -9.34 14.42
CA ALA A 87 -1.16 -9.43 14.56
C ALA A 87 -0.52 -10.13 13.36
N TRP A 88 0.69 -9.70 13.00
CA TRP A 88 1.49 -10.35 11.97
C TRP A 88 2.21 -11.59 12.48
N PRO A 89 2.41 -12.61 11.63
CA PRO A 89 3.38 -13.65 11.90
C PRO A 89 4.80 -13.06 11.89
N LYS A 90 5.59 -13.39 12.92
CA LYS A 90 6.96 -12.85 13.12
C LYS A 90 8.08 -13.89 12.93
N THR A 91 7.72 -15.13 12.65
CA THR A 91 8.68 -16.22 12.42
C THR A 91 8.27 -16.99 11.16
N VAL A 92 9.24 -17.68 10.56
CA VAL A 92 9.03 -18.48 9.36
C VAL A 92 7.92 -19.52 9.57
N GLU A 93 7.92 -20.20 10.71
CA GLU A 93 6.91 -21.21 11.06
C GLU A 93 5.51 -20.58 11.16
N LYS A 94 5.41 -19.37 11.72
CA LYS A 94 4.13 -18.64 11.83
C LYS A 94 3.63 -18.12 10.49
N VAL A 95 4.55 -17.75 9.59
CA VAL A 95 4.21 -17.37 8.22
C VAL A 95 3.56 -18.55 7.49
N PHE A 96 4.15 -19.74 7.57
CA PHE A 96 3.63 -20.92 6.86
C PHE A 96 2.41 -21.58 7.53
N SER A 97 2.21 -21.41 8.83
CA SER A 97 1.04 -21.98 9.52
C SER A 97 -0.18 -21.06 9.59
N CYS A 98 -0.02 -19.77 9.28
CA CYS A 98 -0.95 -18.67 9.54
C CYS A 98 -2.45 -19.07 9.63
N PRO A 99 -2.99 -19.33 10.84
CA PRO A 99 -4.36 -19.84 10.98
C PRO A 99 -5.42 -18.85 10.52
N VAL A 100 -5.22 -17.55 10.79
CA VAL A 100 -6.11 -16.48 10.33
C VAL A 100 -6.12 -16.39 8.80
N CYS A 101 -4.98 -16.59 8.15
CA CYS A 101 -4.88 -16.56 6.69
C CYS A 101 -5.75 -17.66 6.07
N ARG A 102 -5.72 -18.88 6.63
CA ARG A 102 -6.56 -19.99 6.16
C ARG A 102 -8.05 -19.63 6.22
N HIS A 103 -8.52 -19.05 7.33
CA HIS A 103 -9.93 -18.65 7.45
C HIS A 103 -10.32 -17.55 6.46
N ILE A 104 -9.43 -16.59 6.22
CA ILE A 104 -9.67 -15.53 5.23
C ILE A 104 -9.74 -16.11 3.81
N LEU A 105 -8.85 -17.07 3.48
CA LEU A 105 -8.90 -17.78 2.20
C LEU A 105 -10.18 -18.63 2.06
N GLU A 106 -10.60 -19.33 3.11
CA GLU A 106 -11.88 -20.06 3.13
C GLU A 106 -13.06 -19.13 2.78
N SER A 107 -13.09 -17.90 3.31
CA SER A 107 -14.11 -16.90 2.98
C SER A 107 -14.02 -16.40 1.53
N HIS A 108 -12.80 -16.18 1.00
CA HIS A 108 -12.62 -15.78 -0.39
C HIS A 108 -13.06 -16.86 -1.39
N PHE A 109 -13.07 -18.13 -1.00
CA PHE A 109 -13.45 -19.28 -1.85
C PHE A 109 -14.69 -20.02 -1.35
N ALA A 110 -15.53 -19.36 -0.55
CA ALA A 110 -16.69 -19.97 0.08
C ALA A 110 -17.62 -20.63 -0.97
N ASN A 111 -18.04 -21.86 -0.71
CA ASN A 111 -18.92 -22.64 -1.60
C ASN A 111 -18.38 -22.79 -3.04
N GLY A 112 -17.07 -22.73 -3.23
CA GLY A 112 -16.43 -22.83 -4.55
C GLY A 112 -16.58 -21.57 -5.40
N GLN A 113 -17.01 -20.45 -4.81
CA GLN A 113 -17.14 -19.16 -5.48
C GLN A 113 -16.06 -18.19 -5.00
N LEU A 114 -15.49 -17.44 -5.95
CA LEU A 114 -14.54 -16.37 -5.63
C LEU A 114 -15.30 -15.12 -5.17
N HIS A 115 -15.06 -14.71 -3.94
CA HIS A 115 -15.49 -13.44 -3.38
C HIS A 115 -14.31 -12.48 -3.40
N LEU A 116 -14.35 -11.41 -4.20
CA LEU A 116 -13.22 -10.47 -4.27
C LEU A 116 -13.14 -9.54 -3.05
N ARG A 117 -14.23 -9.42 -2.28
CA ARG A 117 -14.28 -8.76 -0.98
C ARG A 117 -14.91 -9.71 0.02
N VAL A 118 -14.29 -9.82 1.19
CA VAL A 118 -14.79 -10.49 2.37
C VAL A 118 -14.96 -9.41 3.42
N ASP A 119 -16.19 -9.18 3.82
CA ASP A 119 -16.60 -8.24 4.86
C ASP A 119 -17.01 -9.07 6.07
N ALA A 120 -16.16 -9.09 7.10
CA ALA A 120 -16.21 -10.09 8.15
C ALA A 120 -17.36 -9.86 9.14
N ASP A 121 -17.79 -8.62 9.31
CA ASP A 121 -18.89 -8.23 10.19
C ASP A 121 -20.07 -7.56 9.44
N ASN A 122 -19.97 -7.45 8.11
CA ASN A 122 -21.01 -6.96 7.21
C ASN A 122 -21.36 -5.48 7.46
N ASP A 123 -20.34 -4.66 7.77
CA ASP A 123 -20.45 -3.21 7.99
C ASP A 123 -20.24 -2.38 6.70
N GLY A 124 -19.71 -2.99 5.64
CA GLY A 124 -19.45 -2.40 4.34
C GLY A 124 -18.05 -1.82 4.12
N GLY A 125 -17.07 -2.07 5.00
CA GLY A 125 -15.73 -1.48 4.90
C GLY A 125 -14.60 -2.31 5.48
N LEU A 126 -13.41 -1.70 5.50
CA LEU A 126 -12.24 -2.21 6.17
C LEU A 126 -12.16 -1.58 7.56
N ASP A 127 -12.45 -2.35 8.60
CA ASP A 127 -12.28 -1.88 9.97
C ASP A 127 -11.91 -2.96 11.00
N THR A 128 -12.09 -4.23 10.67
CA THR A 128 -11.95 -5.33 11.62
C THR A 128 -11.14 -6.50 11.06
N THR A 129 -10.70 -7.39 11.96
CA THR A 129 -9.97 -8.59 11.53
C THR A 129 -10.86 -9.50 10.71
N GLY A 130 -10.35 -9.95 9.57
CA GLY A 130 -11.07 -10.80 8.64
C GLY A 130 -11.50 -10.06 7.38
N ASP A 131 -11.65 -8.73 7.44
CA ASP A 131 -11.94 -7.96 6.24
C ASP A 131 -10.80 -8.10 5.25
N SER A 132 -11.15 -8.40 4.01
CA SER A 132 -10.14 -8.73 3.01
C SER A 132 -10.61 -8.42 1.60
N MET A 133 -9.70 -7.96 0.77
CA MET A 133 -9.91 -7.83 -0.67
C MET A 133 -8.85 -8.56 -1.45
N ALA A 134 -9.25 -9.17 -2.57
CA ALA A 134 -8.38 -9.98 -3.41
C ALA A 134 -8.19 -9.33 -4.79
N VAL A 135 -6.96 -9.41 -5.30
CA VAL A 135 -6.64 -9.23 -6.72
C VAL A 135 -6.16 -10.56 -7.26
N VAL A 136 -6.75 -11.00 -8.36
CA VAL A 136 -6.54 -12.35 -8.91
C VAL A 136 -6.19 -12.22 -10.39
N PRO A 137 -5.05 -12.79 -10.82
CA PRO A 137 -4.68 -12.89 -12.23
C PRO A 137 -5.83 -13.41 -13.11
N GLY A 138 -6.06 -12.76 -14.24
CA GLY A 138 -7.13 -13.15 -15.18
C GLY A 138 -8.56 -12.84 -14.73
N VAL A 139 -8.77 -12.33 -13.51
CA VAL A 139 -10.08 -11.88 -13.02
C VAL A 139 -10.07 -10.37 -12.85
N ASP A 140 -9.34 -9.88 -11.84
CA ASP A 140 -9.26 -8.46 -11.51
C ASP A 140 -7.87 -8.14 -10.96
N GLN A 141 -7.16 -7.24 -11.64
CA GLN A 141 -5.83 -6.78 -11.23
C GLN A 141 -5.87 -5.54 -10.34
N SER A 142 -7.06 -4.97 -10.09
CA SER A 142 -7.20 -3.91 -9.11
C SER A 142 -8.60 -3.87 -8.52
N ILE A 143 -8.68 -3.49 -7.25
CA ILE A 143 -9.92 -3.37 -6.51
C ILE A 143 -9.82 -2.19 -5.54
N SER A 144 -10.94 -1.56 -5.21
CA SER A 144 -10.98 -0.45 -4.25
C SER A 144 -11.98 -0.74 -3.14
N TRP A 145 -11.70 -0.30 -1.92
CA TRP A 145 -12.66 -0.45 -0.82
C TRP A 145 -12.53 0.70 0.19
N LYS A 146 -13.59 0.91 0.96
CA LYS A 146 -13.71 2.01 1.91
C LYS A 146 -13.07 1.57 3.23
N VAL A 147 -12.32 2.46 3.86
CA VAL A 147 -11.83 2.28 5.22
C VAL A 147 -12.87 2.86 6.17
N THR A 148 -13.56 2.02 6.94
CA THR A 148 -14.61 2.42 7.88
C THR A 148 -14.12 2.54 9.31
N ALA A 149 -12.92 2.03 9.60
CA ALA A 149 -12.31 2.13 10.92
C ALA A 149 -12.32 3.57 11.46
N PRO A 150 -12.44 3.75 12.79
CA PRO A 150 -12.39 5.07 13.41
C PRO A 150 -11.04 5.78 13.15
N PRO A 151 -11.02 7.12 13.04
CA PRO A 151 -9.79 7.90 13.03
C PRO A 151 -8.88 7.55 14.22
N GLY A 152 -7.57 7.46 13.98
CA GLY A 152 -6.57 7.06 14.96
C GLY A 152 -6.32 5.54 15.02
N THR A 153 -7.13 4.74 14.34
CA THR A 153 -6.91 3.29 14.23
C THR A 153 -5.68 2.98 13.37
N ILE A 154 -4.93 1.94 13.74
CA ILE A 154 -3.92 1.32 12.90
C ILE A 154 -4.43 -0.07 12.52
N LEU A 155 -4.86 -0.23 11.27
CA LEU A 155 -5.22 -1.54 10.74
C LEU A 155 -3.95 -2.20 10.22
N LYS A 156 -3.58 -3.33 10.83
CA LYS A 156 -2.52 -4.19 10.30
C LYS A 156 -3.11 -5.09 9.25
N PHE A 157 -2.42 -5.24 8.15
CA PHE A 157 -2.83 -6.19 7.12
C PHE A 157 -1.66 -7.01 6.62
N LEU A 158 -2.00 -8.16 6.05
CA LEU A 158 -1.07 -9.04 5.35
C LEU A 158 -1.72 -9.60 4.07
N CYS A 159 -0.92 -10.25 3.23
CA CYS A 159 -1.46 -11.12 2.18
C CYS A 159 -1.69 -12.52 2.78
N ALA A 160 -2.94 -12.99 2.83
CA ALA A 160 -3.28 -14.32 3.33
C ALA A 160 -2.65 -15.47 2.49
N ILE A 161 -2.26 -15.19 1.25
CA ILE A 161 -1.58 -16.13 0.35
C ILE A 161 -0.06 -16.10 0.60
N HIS A 162 0.48 -14.91 0.88
CA HIS A 162 1.89 -14.63 1.11
C HIS A 162 2.09 -13.91 2.46
N PRO A 163 2.00 -14.59 3.62
CA PRO A 163 1.86 -13.92 4.92
C PRO A 163 3.08 -13.11 5.39
N TRP A 164 4.18 -13.15 4.65
CA TRP A 164 5.33 -12.27 4.82
C TRP A 164 5.11 -10.86 4.23
N MET A 165 4.17 -10.68 3.29
CA MET A 165 3.73 -9.37 2.82
C MET A 165 2.90 -8.72 3.92
N GLN A 166 3.43 -7.69 4.56
CA GLN A 166 2.85 -7.06 5.76
C GLN A 166 2.93 -5.54 5.63
N ALA A 167 1.87 -4.85 6.05
CA ALA A 167 1.78 -3.39 5.97
C ALA A 167 0.65 -2.87 6.89
N GLU A 168 0.59 -1.55 7.06
CA GLU A 168 -0.40 -0.88 7.93
C GLU A 168 -1.17 0.21 7.19
N ILE A 169 -2.46 0.34 7.53
CA ILE A 169 -3.28 1.51 7.24
C ILE A 169 -3.37 2.34 8.51
N LYS A 170 -2.85 3.57 8.46
CA LYS A 170 -3.05 4.59 9.50
C LYS A 170 -4.30 5.38 9.14
N VAL A 171 -5.34 5.22 9.95
CA VAL A 171 -6.62 5.88 9.69
C VAL A 171 -6.58 7.30 10.25
N THR A 172 -6.76 8.29 9.39
CA THR A 172 -6.75 9.70 9.78
C THR A 172 -8.18 10.25 9.92
N SER A 173 -8.28 11.47 10.46
CA SER A 173 -9.51 12.26 10.36
C SER A 173 -9.73 12.80 8.96
#